data_AF-A0A838W536-F1
#
_entry.id   AF-A0A838W536-F1
#
_cell.length_a   1.000
_cell.length_b   1.000
_cell.length_c   1.000
_cell.angle_alpha   90.00
_cell.angle_beta   90.00
_cell.angle_gamma   90.00
#
_symmetry.space_group_name_H-M   'P 1'
#
loop_
_entity.id
_entity.type
_entity.pdbx_description
1 polymer ?
#
loop_
_entity_poly.entity_id
_entity_poly.type
_entity_poly.pdbx_seq_one_letter_code
_entity_poly.pdbx_strand_id
1 'polypeptide(L)'
;MDSNNHDKSTRTPTLQAAIVEPILVCCINDLFNEIEYEIQIILPLSSNKLTKYSLYLIDYQIIAYNGHKQVYAIEIGGYDLLDMTIKEKG
;
A
#
# COMPACT_ATOMS: atom_id res chain seq x y z
N MET A 1 4.54 4.50 43.14
CA MET A 1 4.26 5.57 42.16
C MET A 1 4.83 5.05 40.86
N ASP A 2 3.98 4.38 40.09
CA ASP A 2 4.40 3.66 38.90
C ASP A 2 4.34 4.60 37.70
N SER A 3 5.50 5.07 37.26
CA SER A 3 5.63 5.79 36.00
C SER A 3 5.62 4.79 34.84
N ASN A 4 4.43 4.37 34.43
CA ASN A 4 4.23 3.61 33.19
C ASN A 4 4.38 4.55 31.99
N ASN A 5 5.63 4.72 31.55
CA ASN A 5 5.94 5.42 30.32
C ASN A 5 5.62 4.47 29.15
N HIS A 6 4.35 4.46 28.73
CA HIS A 6 3.97 3.88 27.44
C HIS A 6 4.51 4.77 26.33
N ASP A 7 5.81 4.61 26.05
CA ASP A 7 6.42 5.07 24.82
C ASP A 7 5.76 4.27 23.69
N LYS A 8 4.68 4.81 23.12
CA LYS A 8 4.13 4.37 21.85
C LYS A 8 5.19 4.68 20.81
N SER A 9 6.15 3.77 20.68
CA SER A 9 7.16 3.78 19.63
C SER A 9 6.43 3.99 18.30
N THR A 10 6.53 5.21 17.75
CA THR A 10 6.06 5.58 16.41
C THR A 10 6.98 4.90 15.41
N ARG A 11 6.91 3.56 15.33
CA ARG A 11 7.63 2.81 14.31
C ARG A 11 6.93 3.06 13.00
N THR A 12 7.53 3.89 12.16
CA THR A 12 7.16 3.98 10.75
C THR A 12 7.18 2.56 10.18
N PRO A 13 6.08 2.08 9.58
CA PRO A 13 6.01 0.74 9.02
C PRO A 13 7.02 0.64 7.88
N THR A 14 7.92 -0.34 7.97
CA THR A 14 8.79 -0.69 6.85
C THR A 14 7.95 -1.45 5.83
N LEU A 15 7.67 -0.82 4.69
CA LEU A 15 6.97 -1.45 3.58
C LEU A 15 7.99 -2.12 2.65
N GLN A 16 7.64 -3.29 2.14
CA GLN A 16 8.47 -4.02 1.18
C GLN A 16 8.15 -3.54 -0.23
N ALA A 17 9.15 -3.02 -0.95
CA ALA A 17 8.99 -2.55 -2.33
C ALA A 17 8.38 -3.62 -3.25
N ALA A 18 8.81 -4.88 -3.10
CA ALA A 18 8.28 -6.03 -3.83
C ALA A 18 6.77 -6.29 -3.62
N ILE A 19 6.15 -5.72 -2.59
CA ILE A 19 4.71 -5.79 -2.34
C ILE A 19 4.02 -4.49 -2.76
N VAL A 20 4.62 -3.35 -2.46
CA VAL A 20 4.06 -2.02 -2.76
C VAL A 20 3.94 -1.79 -4.25
N GLU A 21 4.98 -2.09 -5.03
CA GLU A 21 4.98 -1.83 -6.47
C GLU A 21 3.83 -2.54 -7.22
N PRO A 22 3.58 -3.84 -7.02
CA PRO A 22 2.41 -4.50 -7.61
C PRO A 22 1.08 -3.86 -7.22
N ILE A 23 0.93 -3.43 -5.96
CA ILE A 23 -0.26 -2.67 -5.53
C ILE A 23 -0.41 -1.41 -6.37
N LEU A 24 0.65 -0.59 -6.47
CA LEU A 24 0.63 0.67 -7.22
C LEU A 24 0.39 0.47 -8.72
N VAL A 25 0.93 -0.59 -9.31
CA VAL A 25 0.68 -0.92 -10.73
C VAL A 25 -0.78 -1.29 -10.95
N CYS A 26 -1.37 -2.10 -10.06
CA CYS A 26 -2.81 -2.38 -10.10
C CYS A 26 -3.63 -1.08 -9.96
N CYS A 27 -3.13 -0.08 -9.21
CA CYS A 27 -3.80 1.20 -9.06
C CYS A 27 -3.90 2.06 -10.31
N ILE A 28 -2.96 1.91 -11.23
CA ILE A 28 -2.92 2.71 -12.45
C ILE A 28 -3.96 2.23 -13.47
N ASN A 29 -4.26 0.93 -13.47
CA ASN A 29 -5.07 0.30 -14.52
C ASN A 29 -6.59 0.35 -14.25
N ASP A 30 -7.07 1.06 -13.24
CA ASP A 30 -8.49 1.16 -12.85
C ASP A 30 -9.19 -0.21 -12.55
N LEU A 31 -8.44 -1.32 -12.43
CA LEU A 31 -8.93 -2.70 -12.24
C LEU A 31 -9.24 -3.06 -10.77
N PHE A 32 -9.72 -2.09 -10.02
CA PHE A 32 -9.52 -2.08 -8.57
C PHE A 32 -10.64 -2.71 -7.73
N ASN A 33 -11.69 -3.21 -8.39
CA ASN A 33 -12.68 -4.08 -7.75
C ASN A 33 -12.08 -5.46 -7.38
N GLU A 34 -10.95 -5.86 -7.96
CA GLU A 34 -10.36 -7.21 -7.79
C GLU A 34 -8.88 -7.19 -7.36
N ILE A 35 -8.37 -6.10 -6.76
CA ILE A 35 -6.94 -5.99 -6.43
C ILE A 35 -6.42 -7.12 -5.54
N GLU A 36 -7.24 -7.64 -4.62
CA GLU A 36 -6.83 -8.77 -3.79
C GLU A 36 -6.57 -10.01 -4.64
N TYR A 37 -7.40 -10.25 -5.65
CA TYR A 37 -7.25 -11.38 -6.57
C TYR A 37 -6.05 -11.18 -7.50
N GLU A 38 -5.94 -10.02 -8.14
CA GLU A 38 -4.84 -9.70 -9.06
C GLU A 38 -3.48 -9.74 -8.36
N ILE A 39 -3.37 -9.19 -7.15
CA ILE A 39 -2.13 -9.28 -6.39
C ILE A 39 -1.89 -10.71 -5.93
N GLN A 40 -2.92 -11.46 -5.49
CA GLN A 40 -2.73 -12.85 -5.07
C GLN A 40 -2.24 -13.77 -6.20
N ILE A 41 -2.56 -13.47 -7.45
CA ILE A 41 -2.00 -14.17 -8.62
C ILE A 41 -0.49 -13.96 -8.72
N ILE A 42 -0.03 -12.74 -8.49
CA ILE A 42 1.38 -12.34 -8.69
C ILE A 42 2.21 -12.62 -7.43
N LEU A 43 1.60 -12.48 -6.25
CA LEU A 43 2.20 -12.55 -4.94
C LEU A 43 1.23 -13.25 -3.99
N PRO A 44 1.55 -14.46 -3.49
CA PRO A 44 0.66 -15.23 -2.61
C PRO A 44 0.60 -14.61 -1.19
N LEU A 45 0.04 -13.41 -1.10
CA LEU A 45 -0.17 -12.65 0.12
C LEU A 45 -1.55 -12.97 0.67
N SER A 46 -1.65 -13.10 2.00
CA SER A 46 -2.96 -13.19 2.63
C SER A 46 -3.73 -11.88 2.49
N SER A 47 -5.06 -11.96 2.38
CA SER A 47 -5.93 -10.77 2.35
C SER A 47 -5.63 -9.82 3.51
N ASN A 48 -5.45 -10.34 4.74
CA ASN A 48 -5.06 -9.52 5.90
C ASN A 48 -3.78 -8.70 5.68
N LYS A 49 -2.78 -9.28 5.00
CA LYS A 49 -1.52 -8.57 4.71
C LYS A 49 -1.73 -7.52 3.63
N LEU A 50 -2.53 -7.81 2.60
CA LEU A 50 -2.91 -6.85 1.56
C LEU A 50 -3.70 -5.68 2.16
N THR A 51 -4.74 -5.95 2.94
CA THR A 51 -5.52 -4.92 3.64
C THR A 51 -4.61 -4.02 4.47
N LYS A 52 -3.67 -4.60 5.22
CA LYS A 52 -2.73 -3.82 6.04
C LYS A 52 -1.85 -2.90 5.20
N TYR A 53 -1.33 -3.38 4.07
CA TYR A 53 -0.55 -2.55 3.15
C TYR A 53 -1.41 -1.45 2.54
N SER A 54 -2.60 -1.77 2.05
CA SER A 54 -3.53 -0.79 1.48
C SER A 54 -3.89 0.32 2.48
N LEU A 55 -4.14 -0.04 3.74
CA LEU A 55 -4.40 0.95 4.79
C LEU A 55 -3.19 1.86 5.04
N TYR A 56 -1.97 1.31 5.10
CA TYR A 56 -0.78 2.16 5.21
C TYR A 56 -0.64 3.10 4.00
N LEU A 57 -0.83 2.60 2.78
CA LEU A 57 -0.72 3.42 1.58
C LEU A 57 -1.79 4.53 1.55
N ILE A 58 -2.98 4.29 2.09
CA ILE A 58 -3.99 5.34 2.29
C ILE A 58 -3.52 6.36 3.33
N ASP A 59 -3.06 5.90 4.50
CA ASP A 59 -2.61 6.78 5.59
C ASP A 59 -1.45 7.69 5.14
N TYR A 60 -0.59 7.21 4.23
CA TYR A 60 0.51 7.97 3.64
C TYR A 60 0.14 8.76 2.39
N GLN A 61 -1.14 8.83 2.01
CA GLN A 61 -1.61 9.54 0.81
C GLN A 61 -0.93 9.07 -0.49
N ILE A 62 -0.60 7.78 -0.54
CA ILE A 62 0.01 7.12 -1.69
C ILE A 62 -1.07 6.58 -2.64
N ILE A 63 -2.19 6.11 -2.07
CA ILE A 63 -3.39 5.73 -2.80
C ILE A 63 -4.62 6.29 -2.07
N ALA A 64 -5.73 6.45 -2.78
CA ALA A 64 -7.01 6.84 -2.19
C ALA A 64 -8.10 5.83 -2.53
N TYR A 65 -8.95 5.48 -1.56
CA TYR A 65 -10.09 4.58 -1.78
C TYR A 65 -11.37 5.36 -2.10
N ASN A 66 -11.97 5.08 -3.25
CA ASN A 66 -13.29 5.55 -3.63
C ASN A 66 -14.34 4.49 -3.26
N GLY A 67 -14.99 4.66 -2.12
CA GLY A 67 -16.00 3.72 -1.62
C GLY A 67 -17.26 3.60 -2.49
N HIS A 68 -17.56 4.57 -3.34
CA HIS A 68 -18.74 4.52 -4.22
C HIS A 68 -18.52 3.58 -5.40
N LYS A 69 -17.30 3.61 -5.95
CA LYS A 69 -16.88 2.76 -7.07
C LYS A 69 -16.20 1.47 -6.60
N GLN A 70 -15.92 1.36 -5.29
CA GLN A 70 -15.13 0.29 -4.68
C GLN A 70 -13.76 0.12 -5.35
N VAL A 71 -13.16 1.23 -5.78
CA VAL A 71 -11.84 1.25 -6.41
C VAL A 71 -10.87 2.07 -5.60
N TYR A 72 -9.58 1.77 -5.68
CA TYR A 72 -8.58 2.74 -5.25
C TYR A 72 -7.98 3.44 -6.47
N ALA A 73 -7.39 4.60 -6.23
CA ALA A 73 -6.68 5.38 -7.22
C ALA A 73 -5.29 5.70 -6.68
N ILE A 74 -4.30 5.71 -7.55
CA ILE A 74 -2.96 6.15 -7.20
C ILE A 74 -2.94 7.68 -7.06
N GLU A 75 -2.31 8.17 -6.00
CA GLU A 75 -2.11 9.60 -5.76
C GLU A 75 -0.74 10.05 -6.29
N ILE A 76 -0.50 11.36 -6.35
CA ILE A 76 0.78 11.93 -6.84
C ILE A 76 1.98 11.30 -6.11
N GLY A 77 1.93 11.19 -4.78
CA GLY A 77 3.01 10.57 -4.01
C GLY A 77 3.22 9.08 -4.32
N GLY A 78 2.18 8.39 -4.79
CA GLY A 78 2.30 7.01 -5.26
C GLY A 78 2.99 6.90 -6.61
N TYR A 79 2.76 7.84 -7.53
CA TYR A 79 3.52 7.90 -8.78
C TYR A 79 5.01 8.15 -8.52
N ASP A 80 5.34 9.06 -7.60
CA ASP A 80 6.72 9.32 -7.19
C ASP A 80 7.37 8.08 -6.58
N LEU A 81 6.66 7.38 -5.69
CA LEU A 81 7.15 6.15 -5.07
C LEU A 81 7.35 5.02 -6.09
N LEU A 82 6.46 4.88 -7.06
CA LEU A 82 6.56 3.89 -8.12
C LEU A 82 7.78 4.17 -9.01
N ASP A 83 7.99 5.42 -9.39
CA ASP A 83 9.15 5.86 -10.19
C ASP A 83 10.48 5.60 -9.46
N MET A 84 10.55 5.86 -8.14
CA MET A 84 11.71 5.50 -7.33
C MET A 84 11.97 3.99 -7.33
N THR A 85 10.92 3.18 -7.18
CA THR A 85 11.05 1.71 -7.12
C THR A 85 11.52 1.12 -8.46
N ILE A 86 11.11 1.70 -9.59
CA ILE A 86 11.54 1.30 -10.93
C ILE A 86 13.00 1.70 -11.17
N LYS A 87 13.40 2.92 -10.76
CA LYS A 87 14.77 3.43 -10.92
C LYS A 87 15.81 2.62 -10.13
N GLU A 88 15.45 2.07 -8.97
CA GLU A 88 16.35 1.21 -8.19
C GLU A 88 16.63 -0.16 -8.86
N LYS A 89 15.85 -0.55 -9.86
CA LYS A 89 16.06 -1.78 -10.64
C LYS A 89 16.88 -1.57 -11.91
N GLY A 90 17.15 -0.30 -12.28
CA GLY A 90 17.84 0.11 -13.50
C GLY A 90 19.36 0.23 -13.37
#